data_AF-A0A2V8TN69-F1
#
_entry.id   AF-A0A2V8TN69-F1
#
_cell.length_a   1.000
_cell.length_b   1.000
_cell.length_c   1.000
_cell.angle_alpha   90.00
_cell.angle_beta   90.00
_cell.angle_gamma   90.00
#
_symmetry.space_group_name_H-M   'P 1'
#
loop_
_entity.id
_entity.type
_entity.pdbx_description
1 polymer ?
#
loop_
_entity_poly.entity_id
_entity_poly.type
_entity_poly.pdbx_seq_one_letter_code
_entity_poly.pdbx_strand_id
1 'polypeptide(L)'
;MPGPRTKRRRIWKRVEYCFWTIGFAGLGYWTFVWVNARVTQAAANQQLERRLQTNLASNPRPQPAYGSLIGRLDIPGIQLSAVVFEGTDTRVLQRGVGHLAGSSLPGEAGNVVLAGHRDTFFRALRNIRQRELVTLTTDHGTRRYLVESTAVISPDATSVLDATPTSSLTLITCYPFHYFGHAPKRFAVRCREIQEEPQAVAAARTPSPPARPAAKPATRLSALPCDAGRFRKSLRPFRRPGRRARRRRLRNKPLGTATIRSRGGTCPGER
;
A
#
# COMPACT_ATOMS: atom_id res chain seq x y z
N MET A 1 -25.50 25.24 59.74
CA MET A 1 -24.14 24.74 59.50
C MET A 1 -24.22 23.29 59.00
N PRO A 2 -23.71 22.96 57.79
CA PRO A 2 -23.73 21.58 57.31
C PRO A 2 -22.82 20.68 58.17
N GLY A 3 -23.39 19.62 58.77
CA GLY A 3 -22.66 18.73 59.68
C GLY A 3 -21.48 18.00 59.02
N PRO A 4 -20.49 17.53 59.80
CA PRO A 4 -19.20 17.00 59.31
C PRO A 4 -19.33 15.85 58.29
N ARG A 5 -20.37 15.02 58.41
CA ARG A 5 -20.71 13.94 57.45
C ARG A 5 -21.04 14.46 56.04
N THR A 6 -21.66 15.62 55.92
CA THR A 6 -22.07 16.21 54.62
C THR A 6 -20.91 16.88 53.89
N LYS A 7 -19.91 17.39 54.62
CA LYS A 7 -18.68 17.96 54.06
C LYS A 7 -17.80 16.87 53.45
N ARG A 8 -17.64 15.75 54.16
CA ARG A 8 -16.92 14.56 53.67
C ARG A 8 -17.55 14.02 52.38
N ARG A 9 -18.88 13.86 52.32
CA ARG A 9 -19.58 13.39 51.11
C ARG A 9 -19.41 14.33 49.90
N ARG A 10 -19.37 15.65 50.11
CA ARG A 10 -19.12 16.63 49.03
C ARG A 10 -17.70 16.56 48.50
N ILE A 11 -16.71 16.34 49.36
CA ILE A 11 -15.31 16.17 48.95
C ILE A 11 -15.15 14.90 48.10
N TRP A 12 -15.73 13.77 48.52
CA TRP A 12 -15.69 12.53 47.74
C TRP A 12 -16.34 12.66 46.35
N LYS A 13 -17.48 13.35 46.23
CA LYS A 13 -18.08 13.63 44.91
C LYS A 13 -17.19 14.48 44.01
N ARG A 14 -16.48 15.47 44.57
CA ARG A 14 -15.52 16.28 43.80
C ARG A 14 -14.35 15.44 43.30
N VAL A 15 -13.80 14.58 44.16
CA VAL A 15 -12.74 13.64 43.79
C VAL A 15 -13.22 12.69 42.69
N GLU A 16 -14.42 12.12 42.83
CA GLU A 16 -15.07 11.28 41.82
C GLU A 16 -15.19 12.01 40.48
N TYR A 17 -15.70 13.25 40.47
CA TYR A 17 -15.77 14.05 39.24
C TYR A 17 -14.40 14.32 38.63
N CYS A 18 -13.37 14.61 39.43
CA CYS A 18 -12.00 14.77 38.94
C CYS A 18 -11.47 13.49 38.28
N PHE A 19 -11.74 12.32 38.84
CA PHE A 19 -11.36 11.05 38.21
C PHE A 19 -12.08 10.83 36.88
N TRP A 20 -13.40 11.11 36.83
CA TRP A 20 -14.17 11.01 35.58
C TRP A 20 -13.66 11.98 34.51
N THR A 21 -13.38 13.24 34.85
CA THR A 21 -12.89 14.21 33.86
C THR A 21 -11.51 13.83 33.32
N ILE A 22 -10.60 13.36 34.18
CA ILE A 22 -9.28 12.86 33.74
C ILE A 22 -9.44 11.61 32.85
N GLY A 23 -10.31 10.68 33.23
CA GLY A 23 -10.60 9.48 32.45
C GLY A 23 -11.15 9.80 31.05
N PHE A 24 -12.14 10.69 30.97
CA PHE A 24 -12.70 11.13 29.68
C PHE A 24 -11.70 11.91 28.83
N ALA A 25 -10.88 12.78 29.44
CA ALA A 25 -9.82 13.49 28.73
C ALA A 25 -8.78 12.51 28.15
N GLY A 26 -8.36 11.52 28.95
CA GLY A 26 -7.45 10.47 28.50
C GLY A 26 -8.03 9.62 27.36
N LEU A 27 -9.29 9.21 27.47
CA LEU A 27 -9.99 8.47 26.43
C LEU A 27 -10.14 9.30 25.14
N GLY A 28 -10.47 10.58 25.27
CA GLY A 28 -10.58 11.51 24.15
C GLY A 28 -9.24 11.69 23.42
N TYR A 29 -8.15 11.89 24.16
CA TYR A 29 -6.81 11.98 23.59
C TYR A 29 -6.39 10.67 22.90
N TRP A 30 -6.62 9.53 23.54
CA TRP A 30 -6.33 8.22 22.96
C TRP A 30 -7.10 7.99 21.65
N THR A 31 -8.39 8.32 21.66
CA THR A 31 -9.25 8.24 20.47
C THR A 31 -8.76 9.15 19.35
N PHE A 32 -8.39 10.40 19.68
CA PHE A 32 -7.83 11.34 18.71
C PHE A 32 -6.55 10.81 18.05
N VAL A 33 -5.59 10.31 18.85
CA VAL A 33 -4.35 9.73 18.33
C VAL A 33 -4.62 8.52 17.45
N TRP A 34 -5.50 7.61 17.88
CA TRP A 34 -5.87 6.42 17.11
C TRP A 34 -6.55 6.76 15.78
N VAL A 35 -7.53 7.68 15.79
CA VAL A 35 -8.21 8.15 14.58
C VAL A 35 -7.22 8.83 13.64
N ASN A 36 -6.36 9.71 14.15
CA ASN A 36 -5.37 10.41 13.33
C ASN A 36 -4.39 9.43 12.66
N ALA A 37 -3.89 8.42 13.40
CA ALA A 37 -3.06 7.36 12.84
C ALA A 37 -3.80 6.57 11.74
N ARG A 38 -5.08 6.22 11.95
CA ARG A 38 -5.88 5.49 10.95
C ARG A 38 -6.17 6.31 9.70
N VAL A 39 -6.51 7.59 9.86
CA VAL A 39 -6.81 8.48 8.73
C VAL A 39 -5.54 8.74 7.91
N THR A 40 -4.41 9.01 8.56
CA THR A 40 -3.13 9.22 7.86
C THR A 40 -2.67 7.97 7.11
N GLN A 41 -2.80 6.79 7.71
CA GLN A 41 -2.47 5.52 7.05
C GLN A 41 -3.42 5.23 5.87
N ALA A 42 -4.72 5.47 6.03
CA ALA A 42 -5.71 5.29 4.95
C ALA A 42 -5.47 6.26 3.79
N ALA A 43 -5.20 7.54 4.09
CA ALA A 43 -4.88 8.53 3.08
C ALA A 43 -3.59 8.17 2.32
N ALA A 44 -2.55 7.71 3.03
CA ALA A 44 -1.31 7.28 2.40
C ALA A 44 -1.50 6.03 1.52
N ASN A 45 -2.33 5.08 1.93
CA ASN A 45 -2.72 3.93 1.10
C ASN A 45 -3.44 4.37 -0.19
N GLN A 46 -4.37 5.33 -0.12
CA GLN A 46 -5.05 5.85 -1.30
C GLN A 46 -4.08 6.61 -2.23
N GLN A 47 -3.15 7.37 -1.66
CA GLN A 47 -2.10 8.05 -2.42
C GLN A 47 -1.19 7.04 -3.14
N LEU A 48 -0.81 5.96 -2.47
CA LEU A 48 -0.03 4.89 -3.08
C LEU A 48 -0.78 4.27 -4.26
N GLU A 49 -2.05 3.91 -4.07
CA GLU A 49 -2.86 3.29 -5.13
C GLU A 49 -2.97 4.18 -6.37
N ARG A 50 -3.18 5.49 -6.18
CA ARG A 50 -3.17 6.46 -7.27
C ARG A 50 -1.81 6.50 -7.98
N ARG A 51 -0.70 6.51 -7.20
CA ARG A 51 0.67 6.51 -7.75
C ARG A 51 0.96 5.25 -8.53
N LEU A 52 0.54 4.08 -8.05
CA LEU A 52 0.71 2.81 -8.76
C LEU A 52 0.01 2.86 -10.13
N GLN A 53 -1.22 3.39 -10.17
CA GLN A 53 -1.96 3.52 -11.43
C GLN A 53 -1.31 4.51 -12.40
N THR A 54 -0.76 5.63 -11.92
CA THR A 54 -0.10 6.64 -12.79
C THR A 54 1.32 6.24 -13.20
N ASN A 55 2.07 5.56 -12.32
CA ASN A 55 3.49 5.26 -12.52
C ASN A 55 3.75 4.01 -13.35
N LEU A 56 2.74 3.18 -13.63
CA LEU A 56 2.83 2.13 -14.66
C LEU A 56 3.12 2.68 -16.07
N ALA A 57 3.17 4.01 -16.25
CA ALA A 57 3.37 4.68 -17.52
C ALA A 57 4.74 5.39 -17.72
N SER A 58 5.71 5.36 -16.79
CA SER A 58 6.99 6.07 -16.99
C SER A 58 8.25 5.53 -16.26
N ASN A 59 9.40 5.61 -16.96
CA ASN A 59 10.80 5.46 -16.49
C ASN A 59 11.44 6.85 -16.21
N PRO A 60 12.67 6.94 -15.67
CA PRO A 60 13.23 6.32 -14.46
C PRO A 60 12.85 7.14 -13.21
N ARG A 61 12.86 6.52 -12.03
CA ARG A 61 12.33 7.14 -10.81
C ARG A 61 13.44 7.69 -9.92
N PRO A 62 13.35 8.97 -9.51
CA PRO A 62 14.31 9.58 -8.61
C PRO A 62 14.23 8.95 -7.21
N GLN A 63 15.31 9.07 -6.43
CA GLN A 63 15.30 8.62 -5.04
C GLN A 63 14.20 9.34 -4.24
N PRO A 64 13.49 8.63 -3.36
CA PRO A 64 12.41 9.21 -2.57
C PRO A 64 12.94 10.31 -1.64
N ALA A 65 12.24 11.43 -1.57
CA ALA A 65 12.55 12.49 -0.62
C ALA A 65 12.22 12.04 0.80
N TYR A 66 12.94 12.58 1.79
CA TYR A 66 12.70 12.28 3.21
C TYR A 66 11.23 12.49 3.62
N GLY A 67 10.67 11.53 4.35
CA GLY A 67 9.28 11.54 4.83
C GLY A 67 8.22 11.31 3.76
N SER A 68 8.64 11.08 2.50
CA SER A 68 7.75 10.79 1.39
C SER A 68 7.31 9.33 1.40
N LEU A 69 6.19 9.07 0.72
CA LEU A 69 5.61 7.74 0.59
C LEU A 69 6.39 6.90 -0.42
N ILE A 70 6.88 5.73 0.01
CA ILE A 70 7.58 4.76 -0.84
C ILE A 70 6.63 3.66 -1.30
N GLY A 71 5.85 3.09 -0.37
CA GLY A 71 5.12 1.87 -0.66
C GLY A 71 4.29 1.34 0.49
N ARG A 72 3.92 0.06 0.39
CA ARG A 72 3.18 -0.69 1.40
C ARG A 72 3.82 -2.06 1.60
N LEU A 73 4.01 -2.41 2.86
CA LEU A 73 4.49 -3.70 3.32
C LEU A 73 3.31 -4.53 3.81
N ASP A 74 3.16 -5.73 3.26
CA ASP A 74 2.09 -6.67 3.58
C ASP A 74 2.68 -8.04 3.95
N ILE A 75 2.33 -8.57 5.13
CA ILE A 75 2.72 -9.91 5.61
C ILE A 75 1.44 -10.64 6.04
N PRO A 76 0.81 -11.43 5.14
CA PRO A 76 -0.49 -12.04 5.38
C PRO A 76 -0.50 -13.00 6.58
N GLY A 77 0.60 -13.75 6.79
CA GLY A 77 0.70 -14.76 7.86
C GLY A 77 0.50 -14.20 9.27
N ILE A 78 0.87 -12.94 9.48
CA ILE A 78 0.72 -12.22 10.77
C ILE A 78 -0.25 -11.03 10.67
N GLN A 79 -1.02 -10.92 9.58
CA GLN A 79 -1.98 -9.84 9.32
C GLN A 79 -1.36 -8.42 9.45
N LEU A 80 -0.10 -8.28 9.06
CA LEU A 80 0.59 -6.99 9.07
C LEU A 80 0.39 -6.31 7.72
N SER A 81 -0.17 -5.10 7.73
CA SER A 81 -0.23 -4.22 6.57
C SER A 81 0.13 -2.81 7.02
N ALA A 82 1.23 -2.27 6.50
CA ALA A 82 1.75 -0.98 6.91
C ALA A 82 2.32 -0.19 5.73
N VAL A 83 2.10 1.12 5.75
CA VAL A 83 2.67 2.03 4.75
C VAL A 83 4.14 2.27 5.07
N VAL A 84 4.96 2.30 4.03
CA VAL A 84 6.40 2.56 4.08
C VAL A 84 6.67 3.99 3.61
N PHE A 85 7.38 4.74 4.44
CA PHE A 85 7.85 6.09 4.17
C PHE A 85 9.38 6.14 4.16
N GLU A 86 9.96 7.10 3.48
CA GLU A 86 11.40 7.36 3.53
C GLU A 86 11.79 7.99 4.88
N GLY A 87 12.84 7.48 5.51
CA GLY A 87 13.36 7.98 6.78
C GLY A 87 12.92 7.19 8.00
N THR A 88 13.68 7.32 9.09
CA THR A 88 13.49 6.55 10.33
C THR A 88 13.31 7.41 11.58
N ASP A 89 13.05 8.72 11.43
CA ASP A 89 12.76 9.58 12.59
C ASP A 89 11.41 9.27 13.23
N THR A 90 11.26 9.71 14.47
CA THR A 90 10.04 9.58 15.28
C THR A 90 8.78 10.02 14.53
N ARG A 91 8.83 11.12 13.75
CA ARG A 91 7.67 11.62 12.98
C ARG A 91 7.25 10.66 11.86
N VAL A 92 8.18 9.91 11.30
CA VAL A 92 7.90 8.91 10.27
C VAL A 92 7.36 7.63 10.91
N LEU A 93 8.04 7.13 11.94
CA LEU A 93 7.68 5.89 12.62
C LEU A 93 6.35 5.96 13.38
N GLN A 94 5.87 7.16 13.73
CA GLN A 94 4.52 7.39 14.24
C GLN A 94 3.42 7.16 13.19
N ARG A 95 3.72 7.38 11.90
CA ARG A 95 2.77 7.29 10.79
C ARG A 95 2.80 5.94 10.08
N GLY A 96 3.93 5.24 10.11
CA GLY A 96 4.11 3.98 9.41
C GLY A 96 5.45 3.32 9.68
N VAL A 97 5.88 2.51 8.72
CA VAL A 97 7.21 1.90 8.66
C VAL A 97 8.16 2.87 7.96
N GLY A 98 9.36 3.02 8.48
CA GLY A 98 10.40 3.87 7.91
C GLY A 98 11.42 3.06 7.12
N HIS A 99 11.76 3.49 5.91
CA HIS A 99 12.91 3.00 5.17
C HIS A 99 14.17 3.72 5.63
N LEU A 100 15.26 2.97 5.85
CA LEU A 100 16.53 3.56 6.23
C LEU A 100 17.15 4.26 5.01
N ALA A 101 17.28 5.58 5.11
CA ALA A 101 17.94 6.39 4.09
C ALA A 101 19.39 5.89 3.88
N GLY A 102 19.75 5.66 2.62
CA GLY A 102 21.06 5.10 2.25
C GLY A 102 21.11 3.56 2.16
N SER A 103 20.05 2.86 2.58
CA SER A 103 19.88 1.43 2.22
C SER A 103 19.31 1.30 0.80
N SER A 104 19.44 0.11 0.21
CA SER A 104 19.01 -0.14 -1.18
C SER A 104 17.50 0.08 -1.33
N LEU A 105 17.07 0.64 -2.47
CA LEU A 105 15.64 0.78 -2.73
C LEU A 105 15.01 -0.56 -3.14
N PRO A 106 13.70 -0.74 -2.91
CA PRO A 106 12.98 -1.94 -3.35
C PRO A 106 13.09 -2.15 -4.86
N GLY A 107 13.69 -3.28 -5.26
CA GLY A 107 13.94 -3.63 -6.66
C GLY A 107 15.36 -3.34 -7.15
N GLU A 108 16.20 -2.73 -6.33
CA GLU A 108 17.65 -2.65 -6.54
C GLU A 108 18.34 -3.86 -5.89
N ALA A 109 19.55 -4.18 -6.36
CA ALA A 109 20.40 -5.15 -5.67
C ALA A 109 20.87 -4.57 -4.31
N GLY A 110 20.94 -5.43 -3.29
CA GLY A 110 21.39 -5.04 -1.96
C GLY A 110 20.41 -5.41 -0.84
N ASN A 111 20.35 -4.57 0.18
CA ASN A 111 19.56 -4.81 1.39
C ASN A 111 18.66 -3.62 1.65
N VAL A 112 17.35 -3.81 1.47
CA VAL A 112 16.33 -2.84 1.86
C VAL A 112 16.13 -2.95 3.36
N VAL A 113 16.35 -1.86 4.11
CA VAL A 113 16.14 -1.88 5.57
C VAL A 113 14.89 -1.10 5.93
N LEU A 114 13.95 -1.78 6.59
CA LEU A 114 12.72 -1.19 7.12
C LEU A 114 12.70 -1.22 8.64
N ALA A 115 12.54 -0.06 9.25
CA ALA A 115 12.43 0.13 10.69
C ALA A 115 10.98 0.45 11.11
N GLY A 116 10.58 -0.05 12.26
CA GLY A 116 9.24 0.21 12.81
C GLY A 116 9.18 0.03 14.31
N HIS A 117 8.26 0.74 14.96
CA HIS A 117 8.04 0.60 16.39
C HIS A 117 7.45 -0.77 16.74
N ARG A 118 8.02 -1.40 17.78
CA ARG A 118 7.59 -2.72 18.29
C ARG A 118 6.16 -2.73 18.84
N ASP A 119 5.65 -1.57 19.23
CA ASP A 119 4.35 -1.45 19.90
C ASP A 119 3.21 -1.11 18.94
N THR A 120 3.55 -0.65 17.72
CA THR A 120 2.58 -0.27 16.67
C THR A 120 2.70 -1.21 15.47
N PHE A 121 3.27 -0.76 14.36
CA PHE A 121 3.25 -1.46 13.07
C PHE A 121 4.00 -2.79 13.09
N PHE A 122 5.09 -2.89 13.87
CA PHE A 122 5.92 -4.10 13.96
C PHE A 122 5.59 -5.00 15.16
N ARG A 123 4.51 -4.71 15.88
CA ARG A 123 4.05 -5.55 17.00
C ARG A 123 3.68 -6.97 16.58
N ALA A 124 3.23 -7.15 15.34
CA ALA A 124 2.89 -8.46 14.80
C ALA A 124 4.12 -9.32 14.48
N LEU A 125 5.32 -8.72 14.33
CA LEU A 125 6.57 -9.46 14.05
C LEU A 125 6.93 -10.44 15.17
N ARG A 126 6.36 -10.31 16.38
CA ARG A 126 6.53 -11.29 17.45
C ARG A 126 6.09 -12.71 17.08
N ASN A 127 5.19 -12.83 16.10
CA ASN A 127 4.61 -14.10 15.65
C ASN A 127 5.21 -14.58 14.32
N ILE A 128 6.17 -13.85 13.75
CA ILE A 128 6.70 -14.16 12.42
C ILE A 128 7.46 -15.49 12.43
N ARG A 129 7.23 -16.29 11.40
CA ARG A 129 7.91 -17.57 11.22
C ARG A 129 8.80 -17.55 9.98
N GLN A 130 9.79 -18.44 9.97
CA GLN A 130 10.55 -18.73 8.77
C GLN A 130 9.59 -19.16 7.64
N ARG A 131 9.97 -18.82 6.41
CA ARG A 131 9.23 -19.10 5.18
C ARG A 131 7.90 -18.37 5.03
N GLU A 132 7.62 -17.37 5.85
CA GLU A 132 6.48 -16.47 5.61
C GLU A 132 6.72 -15.57 4.40
N LEU A 133 5.63 -15.26 3.69
CA LEU A 133 5.63 -14.37 2.54
C LEU A 133 5.50 -12.92 2.99
N VAL A 134 6.43 -12.10 2.51
CA VAL A 134 6.46 -10.65 2.71
C VAL A 134 6.34 -9.99 1.36
N THR A 135 5.33 -9.16 1.17
CA THR A 135 5.09 -8.43 -0.09
C THR A 135 5.35 -6.95 0.12
N LEU A 136 6.22 -6.37 -0.69
CA LEU A 136 6.53 -4.95 -0.69
C LEU A 136 6.06 -4.35 -2.01
N THR A 137 5.01 -3.54 -1.94
CA THR A 137 4.43 -2.86 -3.10
C THR A 137 4.93 -1.43 -3.12
N THR A 138 5.68 -1.07 -4.15
CA THR A 138 6.21 0.28 -4.35
C THR A 138 5.81 0.80 -5.72
N ASP A 139 6.08 2.07 -5.99
CA ASP A 139 6.03 2.58 -7.36
C ASP A 139 6.96 1.80 -8.30
N HIS A 140 8.14 1.37 -7.83
CA HIS A 140 9.09 0.45 -8.52
C HIS A 140 8.53 -0.93 -8.87
N GLY A 141 7.36 -1.27 -8.35
CA GLY A 141 6.67 -2.53 -8.57
C GLY A 141 6.48 -3.31 -7.29
N THR A 142 5.87 -4.48 -7.44
CA THR A 142 5.62 -5.40 -6.33
C THR A 142 6.73 -6.42 -6.26
N ARG A 143 7.42 -6.47 -5.12
CA ARG A 143 8.46 -7.46 -4.82
C ARG A 143 7.98 -8.39 -3.72
N ARG A 144 8.31 -9.67 -3.85
CA ARG A 144 7.97 -10.68 -2.85
C ARG A 144 9.25 -11.22 -2.24
N TYR A 145 9.22 -11.38 -0.93
CA TYR A 145 10.32 -11.86 -0.13
C TYR A 145 9.84 -13.01 0.75
N LEU A 146 10.76 -13.89 1.10
CA LEU A 146 10.51 -15.01 1.98
C LEU A 146 11.42 -14.90 3.20
N VAL A 147 10.83 -15.01 4.39
CA VAL A 147 11.58 -14.93 5.66
C VAL A 147 12.57 -16.08 5.74
N GLU A 148 13.86 -15.77 5.85
CA GLU A 148 14.93 -16.76 6.00
C GLU A 148 15.23 -17.03 7.46
N SER A 149 15.40 -15.96 8.25
CA SER A 149 15.82 -16.06 9.63
C SER A 149 15.39 -14.87 10.47
N THR A 150 15.39 -15.06 11.78
CA THR A 150 15.17 -14.02 12.77
C THR A 150 16.32 -14.03 13.76
N ALA A 151 16.72 -12.85 14.22
CA ALA A 151 17.82 -12.68 15.16
C ALA A 151 17.53 -11.58 16.17
N VAL A 152 18.04 -11.75 17.39
CA VAL A 152 18.07 -10.69 18.40
C VAL A 152 19.50 -10.15 18.46
N ILE A 153 19.67 -8.88 18.11
CA ILE A 153 20.99 -8.25 17.94
C ILE A 153 21.17 -7.07 18.90
N SER A 154 22.42 -6.66 19.11
CA SER A 154 22.76 -5.40 19.79
C SER A 154 22.29 -4.20 18.95
N PRO A 155 21.89 -3.07 19.56
CA PRO A 155 21.59 -1.83 18.82
C PRO A 155 22.75 -1.34 17.96
N ASP A 156 24.00 -1.64 18.34
CA ASP A 156 25.20 -1.21 17.62
C ASP A 156 25.62 -2.19 16.50
N ALA A 157 24.89 -3.30 16.33
CA ALA A 157 25.20 -4.30 15.31
C ALA A 157 24.73 -3.83 13.92
N THR A 158 25.57 -3.03 13.26
CA THR A 158 25.31 -2.49 11.91
C THR A 158 25.44 -3.52 10.80
N SER A 159 26.07 -4.67 11.06
CA SER A 159 26.29 -5.72 10.05
C SER A 159 25.02 -6.27 9.41
N VAL A 160 23.87 -6.13 10.09
CA VAL A 160 22.56 -6.54 9.57
C VAL A 160 22.01 -5.55 8.54
N LEU A 161 22.55 -4.34 8.51
CA LEU A 161 22.21 -3.26 7.58
C LEU A 161 23.04 -3.34 6.29
N ASP A 162 24.17 -4.06 6.30
CA ASP A 162 25.07 -4.15 5.17
C ASP A 162 24.37 -4.67 3.90
N ALA A 163 24.78 -4.12 2.77
CA ALA A 163 24.30 -4.53 1.47
C ALA A 163 24.69 -5.98 1.18
N THR A 164 23.78 -6.73 0.58
CA THR A 164 24.04 -8.10 0.12
C THR A 164 24.20 -8.19 -1.38
N PRO A 165 24.91 -9.21 -1.89
CA PRO A 165 25.04 -9.43 -3.34
C PRO A 165 23.69 -9.68 -4.01
N THR A 166 22.72 -10.25 -3.30
CA THR A 166 21.35 -10.46 -3.75
C THR A 166 20.40 -9.47 -3.09
N SER A 167 19.30 -9.12 -3.77
CA SER A 167 18.21 -8.35 -3.20
C SER A 167 17.61 -9.06 -1.98
N SER A 168 17.69 -8.37 -0.84
CA SER A 168 17.19 -8.83 0.45
C SER A 168 16.45 -7.70 1.16
N LEU A 169 15.62 -8.09 2.11
CA LEU A 169 14.82 -7.19 2.92
C LEU A 169 15.08 -7.50 4.40
N THR A 170 15.43 -6.47 5.16
CA THR A 170 15.64 -6.55 6.61
C THR A 170 14.57 -5.74 7.33
N LEU A 171 13.79 -6.39 8.19
CA LEU A 171 12.85 -5.71 9.08
C LEU A 171 13.48 -5.59 10.46
N ILE A 172 13.63 -4.37 10.99
CA ILE A 172 14.24 -4.11 12.29
C ILE A 172 13.26 -3.42 13.25
N THR A 173 13.21 -3.92 14.48
CA THR A 173 12.41 -3.33 15.56
C THR A 173 13.10 -3.42 16.92
N CYS A 174 12.57 -2.72 17.91
CA CYS A 174 13.02 -2.80 19.30
C CYS A 174 12.64 -4.14 19.93
N TYR A 175 13.51 -4.70 20.77
CA TYR A 175 13.27 -5.94 21.53
C TYR A 175 13.78 -5.80 22.98
N PRO A 176 13.07 -6.31 24.00
CA PRO A 176 11.89 -7.20 23.96
C PRO A 176 10.56 -6.53 23.60
N PHE A 177 9.58 -7.33 23.14
CA PHE A 177 8.24 -6.86 22.77
C PHE A 177 7.39 -6.38 23.96
N HIS A 178 7.69 -6.84 25.18
CA HIS A 178 6.97 -6.49 26.41
C HIS A 178 7.83 -5.64 27.35
N TYR A 179 8.58 -4.69 26.79
CA TYR A 179 9.48 -3.83 27.55
C TYR A 179 8.94 -2.40 27.62
N PHE A 180 9.05 -1.75 28.79
CA PHE A 180 8.72 -0.33 28.95
C PHE A 180 10.00 0.50 28.91
N GLY A 181 10.05 1.52 28.05
CA GLY A 181 11.23 2.40 27.88
C GLY A 181 12.17 1.98 26.75
N HIS A 182 13.45 2.39 26.89
CA HIS A 182 14.50 2.15 25.90
C HIS A 182 14.86 0.67 25.86
N ALA A 183 14.53 0.02 24.74
CA ALA A 183 14.77 -1.40 24.56
C ALA A 183 16.28 -1.66 24.39
N PRO A 184 16.86 -2.63 25.12
CA PRO A 184 18.30 -2.88 25.09
C PRO A 184 18.77 -3.61 23.83
N LYS A 185 17.86 -4.24 23.08
CA LYS A 185 18.18 -5.07 21.91
C LYS A 185 17.29 -4.72 20.73
N ARG A 186 17.65 -5.22 19.55
CA ARG A 186 16.84 -5.16 18.34
C ARG A 186 16.44 -6.55 17.90
N PHE A 187 15.24 -6.68 17.35
CA PHE A 187 14.81 -7.88 16.65
C PHE A 187 14.90 -7.59 15.16
N ALA A 188 15.68 -8.41 14.45
CA ALA A 188 15.89 -8.33 13.02
C ALA A 188 15.30 -9.57 12.34
N VAL A 189 14.58 -9.34 11.25
CA VAL A 189 14.06 -10.39 10.37
C VAL A 189 14.76 -10.24 9.04
N ARG A 190 15.45 -11.29 8.59
CA ARG A 190 16.07 -11.33 7.26
C ARG A 190 15.16 -12.06 6.29
N CYS A 191 14.92 -11.43 5.14
CA CYS A 191 14.12 -11.98 4.06
C CYS A 191 14.91 -11.94 2.76
N ARG A 192 14.82 -13.01 1.96
CA ARG A 192 15.36 -13.04 0.59
C ARG A 192 14.29 -12.73 -0.42
N GLU A 193 14.62 -12.06 -1.52
CA GLU A 193 13.69 -11.90 -2.64
C GLU A 193 13.39 -13.26 -3.29
N ILE A 194 12.13 -13.49 -3.64
CA ILE A 194 11.71 -14.60 -4.51
C ILE A 194 11.29 -14.01 -5.84
N GLN A 195 11.91 -14.46 -6.93
CA GLN A 195 11.46 -14.10 -8.27
C GLN A 195 10.22 -14.94 -8.57
N GLU A 196 9.05 -14.29 -8.73
CA GLU A 196 7.94 -14.96 -9.39
C GLU A 196 8.31 -15.12 -10.86
N GLU A 197 8.55 -16.34 -11.31
CA GLU A 197 8.68 -16.63 -12.72
C GLU A 197 7.40 -16.17 -13.44
N PRO A 198 7.47 -15.34 -14.50
CA PRO A 198 6.30 -14.78 -15.20
C PRO A 198 5.33 -15.80 -15.83
N GLN A 199 5.60 -17.10 -15.74
CA GLN A 199 4.92 -18.14 -16.52
C GLN A 199 3.50 -18.47 -16.02
N ALA A 200 3.19 -18.25 -14.74
CA ALA A 200 1.86 -18.60 -14.20
C ALA A 200 0.74 -17.63 -14.62
N VAL A 201 1.05 -16.36 -14.91
CA VAL A 201 0.05 -15.34 -15.27
C VAL A 201 -0.27 -15.37 -16.77
N ALA A 202 0.66 -15.86 -17.60
CA ALA A 202 0.43 -16.05 -19.04
C ALA A 202 -0.40 -17.31 -19.33
N ALA A 203 -0.13 -18.43 -18.63
CA ALA A 203 -0.87 -19.68 -18.82
C ALA A 203 -2.35 -19.58 -18.40
N ALA A 204 -2.67 -18.78 -17.38
CA ALA A 204 -4.05 -18.55 -16.94
C ALA A 204 -4.84 -17.57 -17.84
N ARG A 205 -4.17 -16.86 -18.76
CA ARG A 205 -4.78 -15.90 -19.70
C ARG A 205 -5.05 -16.48 -21.08
N THR A 206 -4.70 -17.73 -21.34
CA THR A 206 -5.13 -18.41 -22.57
C THR A 206 -6.49 -19.07 -22.30
N PRO A 207 -7.62 -18.51 -22.77
CA PRO A 207 -8.83 -19.33 -22.84
C PRO A 207 -8.50 -20.51 -23.74
N SER A 208 -8.63 -21.72 -23.21
CA SER A 208 -8.62 -22.93 -24.04
C SER A 208 -9.59 -22.71 -25.21
N PRO A 209 -9.20 -22.99 -26.45
CA PRO A 209 -10.13 -22.90 -27.57
C PRO A 209 -11.35 -23.77 -27.25
N PRO A 210 -12.59 -23.30 -27.50
CA PRO A 210 -13.77 -24.09 -27.21
C PRO A 210 -13.64 -25.40 -27.96
N ALA A 211 -13.77 -26.52 -27.24
CA ALA A 211 -13.83 -27.84 -27.81
C ALA A 211 -14.90 -27.82 -28.91
N ARG A 212 -14.49 -28.10 -30.15
CA ARG A 212 -15.41 -28.31 -31.28
C ARG A 212 -16.43 -29.35 -30.83
N PRO A 213 -17.75 -29.07 -30.87
CA PRO A 213 -18.73 -30.11 -30.59
C PRO A 213 -18.52 -31.25 -31.58
N ALA A 214 -18.39 -32.47 -31.05
CA ALA A 214 -18.28 -33.68 -31.84
C ALA A 214 -19.40 -33.72 -32.88
N ALA A 215 -19.04 -33.77 -34.16
CA ALA A 215 -19.99 -33.97 -35.24
C ALA A 215 -20.70 -35.31 -35.00
N LYS A 216 -22.03 -35.27 -34.83
CA LYS A 216 -22.86 -36.47 -34.82
C LYS A 216 -22.73 -37.20 -36.17
N PRO A 217 -22.72 -38.55 -36.20
CA PRO A 217 -22.67 -39.28 -37.45
C PRO A 217 -23.92 -38.97 -38.28
N ALA A 218 -23.69 -38.61 -39.55
CA ALA A 218 -24.74 -38.38 -40.52
C ALA A 218 -25.46 -39.72 -40.79
N THR A 219 -26.72 -39.81 -40.34
CA THR A 219 -27.62 -40.87 -40.78
C THR A 219 -27.83 -40.70 -42.29
N ARG A 220 -27.46 -41.74 -43.03
CA ARG A 220 -27.56 -41.83 -44.49
C ARG A 220 -29.05 -41.80 -44.87
N LEU A 221 -29.57 -40.62 -45.22
CA LEU A 221 -30.90 -40.52 -45.81
C LEU A 221 -30.79 -40.91 -47.29
N SER A 222 -31.40 -42.04 -47.60
CA SER A 222 -31.59 -42.61 -48.93
C SER A 222 -32.18 -41.60 -49.91
N ALA A 223 -31.65 -41.62 -51.13
CA ALA A 223 -32.07 -40.81 -52.27
C ALA A 223 -33.57 -41.00 -52.60
N LEU A 224 -34.25 -39.89 -52.86
CA LEU A 224 -35.45 -39.85 -53.67
C LEU A 224 -35.28 -38.77 -54.77
N PRO A 225 -35.81 -38.98 -55.99
CA PRO A 225 -35.44 -38.20 -57.15
C PRO A 225 -36.17 -36.85 -57.27
N CYS A 226 -35.49 -35.94 -57.97
CA CYS A 226 -35.91 -34.67 -58.55
C CYS A 226 -37.42 -34.46 -58.79
N ASP A 227 -37.90 -33.27 -58.44
CA ASP A 227 -38.85 -32.58 -59.32
C ASP A 227 -38.54 -31.07 -59.42
N ALA A 228 -38.48 -30.59 -60.66
CA ALA A 228 -37.99 -29.27 -61.03
C ALA A 228 -39.15 -28.25 -61.04
N GLY A 229 -39.47 -27.68 -59.88
CA GLY A 229 -40.52 -26.68 -59.70
C GLY A 229 -39.99 -25.23 -59.68
N ARG A 230 -40.09 -24.55 -60.82
CA ARG A 230 -39.87 -23.12 -61.06
C ARG A 230 -40.58 -22.21 -60.01
N PHE A 231 -39.83 -21.42 -59.24
CA PHE A 231 -40.39 -20.29 -58.50
C PHE A 231 -39.47 -19.05 -58.51
N ARG A 232 -39.87 -18.06 -59.32
CA ARG A 232 -39.34 -16.69 -59.32
C ARG A 232 -39.67 -16.04 -57.96
N LYS A 233 -38.67 -15.47 -57.28
CA LYS A 233 -38.92 -14.56 -56.16
C LYS A 233 -38.28 -13.20 -56.44
N SER A 234 -39.15 -12.19 -56.41
CA SER A 234 -38.89 -10.77 -56.58
C SER A 234 -37.98 -10.25 -55.48
N LEU A 235 -36.89 -9.59 -55.87
CA LEU A 235 -36.05 -8.82 -54.96
C LEU A 235 -36.72 -7.46 -54.70
N ARG A 236 -37.12 -7.20 -53.45
CA ARG A 236 -37.36 -5.84 -52.95
C ARG A 236 -36.21 -5.47 -52.00
N PRO A 237 -35.48 -4.37 -52.23
CA PRO A 237 -34.39 -3.97 -51.35
C PRO A 237 -34.94 -3.30 -50.09
N PHE A 238 -34.54 -3.81 -48.92
CA PHE A 238 -34.87 -3.25 -47.61
C PHE A 238 -33.90 -2.09 -47.29
N ARG A 239 -34.41 -0.86 -47.27
CA ARG A 239 -33.68 0.37 -46.89
C ARG A 239 -33.36 0.37 -45.39
N ARG A 240 -32.08 0.56 -45.03
CA ARG A 240 -31.64 0.85 -43.65
C ARG A 240 -31.84 2.34 -43.32
N PRO A 241 -32.36 2.70 -42.13
CA PRO A 241 -32.43 4.10 -41.71
C PRO A 241 -31.08 4.59 -41.15
N GLY A 242 -30.65 5.77 -41.60
CA GLY A 242 -29.40 6.42 -41.22
C GLY A 242 -29.42 6.97 -39.78
N ARG A 243 -28.35 6.70 -39.03
CA ARG A 243 -28.09 7.28 -37.71
C ARG A 243 -27.53 8.70 -37.87
N ARG A 244 -28.28 9.70 -37.39
CA ARG A 244 -27.82 11.10 -37.25
C ARG A 244 -26.77 11.21 -36.15
N ALA A 245 -25.58 11.66 -36.51
CA ALA A 245 -24.53 12.06 -35.57
C ALA A 245 -24.83 13.46 -34.98
N ARG A 246 -25.07 13.54 -33.67
CA ARG A 246 -25.11 14.83 -32.94
C ARG A 246 -23.68 15.25 -32.58
N ARG A 247 -23.12 16.21 -33.33
CA ARG A 247 -21.91 16.95 -32.93
C ARG A 247 -22.26 17.92 -31.81
N ARG A 248 -21.73 17.70 -30.61
CA ARG A 248 -21.83 18.63 -29.48
C ARG A 248 -20.60 19.55 -29.52
N ARG A 249 -20.80 20.82 -29.90
CA ARG A 249 -19.77 21.88 -29.82
C ARG A 249 -19.43 22.11 -28.35
N LEU A 250 -18.18 21.84 -27.96
CA LEU A 250 -17.61 22.34 -26.72
C LEU A 250 -16.96 23.70 -27.01
N ARG A 251 -17.37 24.69 -26.22
CA ARG A 251 -17.02 26.10 -26.31
C ARG A 251 -15.73 26.31 -25.54
N ASN A 252 -14.63 26.63 -26.24
CA ASN A 252 -13.37 27.05 -25.62
C ASN A 252 -13.56 28.39 -24.91
N LYS A 253 -13.08 28.47 -23.66
CA LYS A 253 -13.00 29.68 -22.84
C LYS A 253 -11.51 29.95 -22.57
N PRO A 254 -10.93 31.11 -22.94
CA PRO A 254 -9.52 31.37 -22.71
C PRO A 254 -9.24 31.70 -21.24
N LEU A 255 -8.17 31.13 -20.69
CA LEU A 255 -7.61 31.48 -19.39
C LEU A 255 -6.92 32.85 -19.48
N GLY A 256 -7.33 33.76 -18.59
CA GLY A 256 -6.68 35.04 -18.38
C GLY A 256 -5.33 34.87 -17.68
N THR A 257 -4.35 35.57 -18.21
CA THR A 257 -2.99 35.78 -17.68
C THR A 257 -3.04 36.56 -16.36
N ALA A 258 -2.46 35.99 -15.30
CA ALA A 258 -2.18 36.70 -14.06
C ALA A 258 -0.67 36.84 -13.89
N THR A 259 -0.22 38.08 -14.04
CA THR A 259 1.16 38.56 -13.93
C THR A 259 1.69 38.42 -12.51
N ILE A 260 2.78 37.67 -12.34
CA ILE A 260 3.54 37.59 -11.08
C ILE A 260 4.45 38.81 -11.00
N ARG A 261 4.18 39.69 -10.03
CA ARG A 261 5.01 40.84 -9.69
C ARG A 261 6.14 40.36 -8.77
N SER A 262 7.35 40.30 -9.29
CA SER A 262 8.58 40.06 -8.51
C SER A 262 8.83 41.26 -7.60
N ARG A 263 8.96 41.01 -6.29
CA ARG A 263 9.58 41.95 -5.35
C ARG A 263 10.97 41.42 -5.06
N GLY A 264 11.98 42.14 -5.53
CA GLY A 264 13.38 41.92 -5.18
C GLY A 264 13.60 42.21 -3.70
N GLY A 265 14.20 41.24 -3.01
CA GLY A 265 14.80 41.41 -1.69
C GLY A 265 16.30 41.31 -1.84
N THR A 266 16.98 42.42 -1.57
CA THR A 266 18.42 42.60 -1.53
C THR A 266 19.04 41.87 -0.33
N CYS A 267 20.12 41.12 -0.57
CA CYS A 267 21.06 40.71 0.47
C CYS A 267 22.00 41.88 0.80
N PRO A 268 22.29 42.17 2.08
CA PRO A 268 23.53 42.85 2.45
C PRO A 268 24.56 41.79 2.86
N GLY A 269 25.71 41.81 2.20
CA GLY A 269 26.95 41.37 2.82
C GLY A 269 27.55 42.53 3.60
N GLU A 270 28.17 42.24 4.74
CA GLU A 270 29.45 42.84 5.15
C GLU A 270 29.93 42.20 6.47
N ARG A 271 31.20 41.76 6.43
CA ARG A 271 32.20 41.62 7.51
C ARG A 271 32.11 40.43 8.45
#